data_AF-A0A2R4C528-F1
#
_entry.id   AF-A0A2R4C528-F1
#
_cell.length_a   1.000
_cell.length_b   1.000
_cell.length_c   1.000
_cell.angle_alpha   90.00
_cell.angle_beta   90.00
_cell.angle_gamma   90.00
#
_symmetry.space_group_name_H-M   'P 1'
#
loop_
_entity.id
_entity.type
_entity.pdbx_description
1 polymer ?
#
loop_
_entity_poly.entity_id
_entity_poly.type
_entity_poly.pdbx_seq_one_letter_code
_entity_poly.pdbx_strand_id
1 'polypeptide(L)'
;MHDYQRPPTLHRYGPRSELELALSQGQFVLRPENGFLTLSFSRAWSHDMFDHFGADCCLVIHNTEEFGERIHRAVQRTLPNWAGIDGAVEYGTRAALGAAFTMGAQDAAEQEWKFAWRPMHSQASMNPVVIRIGSLEQFAELRGSDWYPA
;
A
#
# COMPACT_ATOMS: atom_id res chain seq x y z
N MET A 1 -4.09 14.73 -18.21
CA MET A 1 -3.30 14.36 -17.03
C MET A 1 -4.33 14.09 -15.95
N HIS A 2 -4.73 12.84 -15.73
CA HIS A 2 -5.65 12.54 -14.63
C HIS A 2 -4.83 12.73 -13.35
N ASP A 3 -5.11 13.81 -12.64
CA ASP A 3 -4.54 14.05 -11.32
C ASP A 3 -5.17 13.03 -10.40
N TYR A 4 -4.50 11.89 -10.21
CA TYR A 4 -4.94 10.88 -9.26
C TYR A 4 -4.72 11.45 -7.87
N GLN A 5 -5.72 12.20 -7.38
CA GLN A 5 -5.71 12.68 -6.00
C GLN A 5 -5.65 11.46 -5.08
N ARG A 6 -4.69 11.48 -4.14
CA ARG A 6 -4.61 10.44 -3.11
C ARG A 6 -5.93 10.39 -2.34
N PRO A 7 -6.43 9.19 -2.03
CA PRO A 7 -7.64 9.06 -1.22
C PRO A 7 -7.40 9.67 0.15
N PRO A 8 -8.44 10.16 0.84
CA PRO A 8 -8.29 10.70 2.19
C PRO A 8 -7.87 9.63 3.20
N THR A 9 -8.18 8.35 2.92
CA THR A 9 -7.81 7.22 3.77
C THR A 9 -7.24 6.05 2.98
N LEU A 10 -6.34 5.30 3.61
CA LEU A 10 -5.83 4.02 3.09
C LEU A 10 -6.05 2.93 4.14
N HIS A 11 -6.40 1.74 3.67
CA HIS A 11 -6.76 0.61 4.50
C HIS A 11 -5.84 -0.56 4.17
N ARG A 12 -5.33 -1.26 5.19
CA ARG A 12 -4.55 -2.47 5.00
C ARG A 12 -5.05 -3.56 5.93
N TYR A 13 -5.53 -4.63 5.32
CA TYR A 13 -6.00 -5.83 6.00
C TYR A 13 -4.83 -6.79 6.24
N GLY A 14 -4.77 -7.38 7.42
CA GLY A 14 -3.76 -8.39 7.74
C GLY A 14 -3.80 -8.84 9.20
N PRO A 15 -2.86 -9.71 9.60
CA PRO A 15 -2.74 -10.17 10.98
C PRO A 15 -2.50 -9.01 11.94
N ARG A 16 -3.24 -8.94 13.05
CA ARG A 16 -3.11 -7.88 14.06
C ARG A 16 -1.67 -7.64 14.50
N SER A 17 -0.91 -8.70 14.76
CA SER A 17 0.49 -8.60 15.19
C SER A 17 1.40 -7.92 14.15
N GLU A 18 1.16 -8.14 12.86
CA GLU A 18 1.87 -7.43 11.79
C GLU A 18 1.45 -5.97 11.72
N LEU A 19 0.15 -5.69 11.85
CA LEU A 19 -0.37 -4.34 11.77
C LEU A 19 -0.01 -3.49 13.00
N GLU A 20 0.17 -4.09 14.17
CA GLU A 20 0.71 -3.43 15.37
C GLU A 20 2.15 -2.95 15.15
N LEU A 21 2.98 -3.75 14.45
CA LEU A 21 4.33 -3.33 14.05
C LEU A 21 4.27 -2.24 12.96
N ALA A 22 3.33 -2.33 12.03
CA ALA A 22 3.11 -1.30 11.02
C ALA A 22 2.68 0.03 11.67
N LEU A 23 1.78 -0.01 12.66
CA LEU A 23 1.31 1.17 13.39
C LEU A 23 2.44 1.78 14.24
N SER A 24 3.06 1.00 15.11
CA SER A 24 4.01 1.50 16.12
C SER A 24 5.39 1.82 15.55
N GLN A 25 5.86 1.07 14.55
CA GLN A 25 7.21 1.22 13.99
C GLN A 25 7.22 1.72 12.54
N GLY A 26 6.06 1.77 11.89
CA GLY A 26 5.99 2.04 10.45
C GLY A 26 6.68 0.94 9.65
N GLN A 27 6.65 -0.31 10.12
CA GLN A 27 7.33 -1.41 9.47
C GLN A 27 6.49 -1.98 8.33
N PHE A 28 7.02 -1.93 7.11
CA PHE A 28 6.36 -2.48 5.91
C PHE A 28 7.32 -3.36 5.12
N VAL A 29 6.78 -4.39 4.48
CA VAL A 29 7.53 -5.26 3.57
C VAL A 29 7.11 -4.94 2.15
N LEU A 30 8.05 -4.42 1.35
CA LEU A 30 7.89 -4.27 -0.08
C LEU A 30 8.12 -5.61 -0.75
N ARG A 31 7.17 -6.08 -1.56
CA ARG A 31 7.24 -7.39 -2.21
C ARG A 31 7.45 -7.26 -3.71
N PRO A 32 8.22 -8.15 -4.34
CA PRO A 32 8.42 -8.13 -5.78
C PRO A 32 7.15 -8.57 -6.51
N GLU A 33 6.68 -7.75 -7.45
CA GLU A 33 5.54 -8.02 -8.32
C GLU A 33 5.77 -7.34 -9.68
N ASN A 34 5.65 -8.09 -10.78
CA ASN A 34 5.74 -7.55 -12.16
C ASN A 34 6.98 -6.70 -12.46
N GLY A 35 8.12 -6.96 -11.80
CA GLY A 35 9.35 -6.17 -11.95
C GLY A 35 9.42 -4.90 -11.11
N PHE A 36 8.48 -4.72 -10.17
CA PHE A 36 8.45 -3.64 -9.19
C PHE A 36 8.49 -4.21 -7.77
N LEU A 37 9.04 -3.47 -6.82
CA LEU A 37 8.74 -3.68 -5.41
C LEU A 37 7.46 -2.92 -5.10
N THR A 38 6.44 -3.59 -4.58
CA THR A 38 5.11 -3.01 -4.40
C THR A 38 4.67 -3.01 -2.94
N LEU A 39 3.78 -2.07 -2.63
CA LEU A 39 3.04 -1.99 -1.38
C LEU A 39 1.60 -1.57 -1.68
N SER A 40 0.65 -2.43 -1.29
CA SER A 40 -0.76 -2.28 -1.66
C SER A 40 -1.64 -1.93 -0.46
N PHE A 41 -2.66 -1.13 -0.72
CA PHE A 41 -3.68 -0.68 0.24
C PHE A 41 -5.04 -0.59 -0.45
N SER A 42 -6.13 -0.75 0.29
CA SER A 42 -7.49 -0.48 -0.18
C SER A 42 -7.86 0.98 0.06
N ARG A 43 -8.50 1.62 -0.91
CA ARG A 43 -8.96 3.02 -0.80
C ARG A 43 -10.23 3.18 0.02
N ALA A 44 -10.99 2.11 0.17
CA ALA A 44 -12.23 2.08 0.93
C ALA A 44 -12.17 0.98 1.99
N TRP A 45 -12.80 1.25 3.13
CA TRP A 45 -13.09 0.22 4.10
C TRP A 45 -14.21 -0.66 3.56
N SER A 46 -13.99 -1.98 3.54
CA SER A 46 -15.00 -2.99 3.32
C SER A 46 -14.84 -4.12 4.34
N HIS A 47 -15.94 -4.59 4.88
CA HIS A 47 -15.96 -5.72 5.80
C HIS A 47 -15.60 -7.03 5.06
N ASP A 48 -16.04 -7.20 3.81
CA ASP A 48 -15.78 -8.40 3.01
C ASP A 48 -14.27 -8.61 2.75
N MET A 49 -13.47 -7.55 2.86
CA MET A 49 -12.01 -7.63 2.72
C MET A 49 -11.33 -8.36 3.88
N PHE A 50 -11.94 -8.41 5.07
CA PHE A 50 -11.43 -9.23 6.16
C PHE A 50 -11.47 -10.72 5.78
N ASP A 51 -12.60 -11.19 5.25
CA ASP A 51 -12.75 -12.57 4.80
C ASP A 51 -11.89 -12.86 3.55
N HIS A 52 -11.84 -11.93 2.59
CA HIS A 52 -11.05 -12.07 1.36
C HIS A 52 -9.55 -12.24 1.64
N PHE A 53 -9.00 -11.44 2.57
CA PHE A 53 -7.58 -11.52 2.94
C PHE A 53 -7.29 -12.46 4.12
N GLY A 54 -8.32 -13.08 4.72
CA GLY A 54 -8.18 -13.86 5.95
C GLY A 54 -7.60 -13.03 7.10
N ALA A 55 -7.94 -11.75 7.16
CA ALA A 55 -7.43 -10.79 8.13
C ALA A 55 -8.33 -10.69 9.37
N ASP A 56 -7.73 -10.48 10.53
CA ASP A 56 -8.43 -10.20 11.79
C ASP A 56 -8.40 -8.70 12.15
N CYS A 57 -7.59 -7.91 11.43
CA CYS A 57 -7.38 -6.50 11.69
C CYS A 57 -7.17 -5.69 10.41
N CYS A 58 -7.47 -4.40 10.49
CA CYS A 58 -7.31 -3.42 9.43
C CYS A 58 -6.60 -2.18 9.99
N LEU A 59 -5.49 -1.80 9.36
CA LEU A 59 -4.79 -0.54 9.61
C LEU A 59 -5.43 0.53 8.74
N VAL A 60 -6.01 1.56 9.38
CA VAL A 60 -6.59 2.71 8.71
C VAL A 60 -5.65 3.89 8.86
N ILE A 61 -5.23 4.46 7.74
CA ILE A 61 -4.33 5.61 7.66
C ILE A 61 -5.16 6.81 7.22
N HIS A 62 -5.19 7.87 8.04
CA HIS A 62 -6.02 9.07 7.87
C HIS A 62 -5.27 10.25 7.23
N ASN A 63 -3.94 10.19 7.15
CA ASN A 63 -3.12 11.16 6.45
C ASN A 63 -2.26 10.47 5.38
N THR A 64 -2.85 10.29 4.19
CA THR A 64 -2.24 9.53 3.09
C THR A 64 -1.10 10.30 2.41
N GLU A 65 -1.12 11.64 2.47
CA GLU A 65 -0.04 12.48 1.95
C GLU A 65 1.22 12.32 2.79
N GLU A 66 1.11 12.54 4.10
CA GLU A 66 2.24 12.38 5.02
C GLU A 66 2.76 10.93 5.02
N PHE A 67 1.85 9.95 4.98
CA PHE A 67 2.22 8.55 4.86
C PHE A 67 3.02 8.28 3.58
N GLY A 68 2.51 8.75 2.43
CA GLY A 68 3.16 8.55 1.13
C GLY A 68 4.55 9.18 1.07
N GLU A 69 4.71 10.40 1.59
CA GLU A 69 6.01 11.08 1.67
C GLU A 69 7.00 10.32 2.56
N ARG A 70 6.56 9.87 3.75
CA ARG A 70 7.41 9.10 4.67
C ARG A 70 7.84 7.76 4.07
N ILE A 71 6.94 7.07 3.36
CA ILE A 71 7.21 5.83 2.62
C ILE A 71 8.26 6.07 1.53
N HIS A 72 8.02 7.02 0.61
CA HIS A 72 8.97 7.33 -0.47
C HIS A 72 10.34 7.72 0.08
N ARG A 73 10.38 8.54 1.13
CA ARG A 73 11.63 8.93 1.79
C ARG A 73 12.36 7.74 2.44
N ALA A 74 11.64 6.79 3.02
CA ALA A 74 12.27 5.59 3.57
C ALA A 74 12.81 4.68 2.47
N VAL A 75 12.05 4.47 1.39
CA VAL A 75 12.52 3.68 0.25
C VAL A 75 13.74 4.32 -0.40
N GLN A 76 13.73 5.64 -0.62
CA GLN A 76 14.86 6.35 -1.20
C GLN A 76 16.15 6.21 -0.37
N ARG A 77 16.02 6.12 0.96
CA ARG A 77 17.17 5.86 1.87
C ARG A 77 17.66 4.42 1.79
N THR A 78 16.75 3.45 1.71
CA THR A 78 17.09 2.01 1.70
C THR A 78 17.54 1.52 0.32
N LEU A 79 16.95 2.05 -0.73
CA LEU A 79 17.14 1.68 -2.13
C LEU A 79 17.49 2.94 -2.94
N PRO A 80 18.72 3.44 -2.82
CA PRO A 80 19.16 4.56 -3.64
C PRO A 80 19.09 4.17 -5.13
N ASN A 81 18.69 5.10 -5.99
CA ASN A 81 18.52 4.90 -7.45
C ASN A 81 17.32 4.05 -7.87
N TRP A 82 16.29 3.98 -7.03
CA TRP A 82 14.99 3.45 -7.41
C TRP A 82 14.00 4.59 -7.65
N ALA A 83 13.19 4.45 -8.70
CA ALA A 83 12.12 5.39 -9.00
C ALA A 83 10.81 4.85 -8.42
N GLY A 84 10.19 5.65 -7.55
CA GLY A 84 8.90 5.36 -6.94
C GLY A 84 7.75 6.01 -7.68
N ILE A 85 6.62 5.30 -7.76
CA ILE A 85 5.35 5.81 -8.24
C ILE A 85 4.23 5.27 -7.34
N ASP A 86 3.21 6.06 -7.11
CA ASP A 86 2.00 5.63 -6.41
C ASP A 86 0.76 6.08 -7.15
N GLY A 87 -0.31 5.28 -7.08
CA GLY A 87 -1.53 5.55 -7.81
C GLY A 87 -2.60 4.50 -7.59
N ALA A 88 -3.81 4.83 -8.02
CA ALA A 88 -4.90 3.88 -8.06
C ALA A 88 -4.65 2.83 -9.15
N VAL A 89 -5.02 1.58 -8.85
CA VAL A 89 -5.07 0.51 -9.84
C VAL A 89 -6.30 0.68 -10.73
N GLU A 90 -6.12 0.51 -12.03
CA GLU A 90 -7.21 0.49 -13.01
C GLU A 90 -7.62 -0.96 -13.30
N TYR A 91 -8.93 -1.18 -13.39
CA TYR A 91 -9.52 -2.50 -13.51
C TYR A 91 -10.19 -2.68 -14.86
N GLY A 92 -9.94 -3.81 -15.52
CA GLY A 92 -10.55 -4.16 -16.82
C GLY A 92 -10.05 -3.35 -18.02
N THR A 93 -9.16 -2.39 -17.80
CA THR A 93 -8.48 -1.60 -18.83
C THR A 93 -7.00 -1.48 -18.51
N ARG A 94 -6.18 -1.22 -19.52
CA ARG A 94 -4.75 -0.99 -19.33
C ARG A 94 -4.54 0.35 -18.63
N ALA A 95 -3.96 0.30 -17.43
CA ALA A 95 -3.64 1.49 -16.66
C ALA A 95 -2.62 2.38 -17.36
N ALA A 96 -2.81 3.69 -17.29
CA ALA A 96 -1.84 4.67 -17.78
C ALA A 96 -0.46 4.54 -17.10
N LEU A 97 -0.46 4.06 -15.85
CA LEU A 97 0.74 3.83 -15.02
C LEU A 97 1.47 2.51 -15.37
N GLY A 98 0.91 1.70 -16.26
CA GLY A 98 1.51 0.47 -16.76
C GLY A 98 0.95 -0.81 -16.14
N ALA A 99 1.57 -1.94 -16.50
CA ALA A 99 1.05 -3.27 -16.16
C ALA A 99 0.97 -3.53 -14.64
N ALA A 100 1.84 -2.92 -13.83
CA ALA A 100 1.79 -3.07 -12.37
C ALA A 100 0.50 -2.50 -11.74
N PHE A 101 -0.17 -1.57 -12.43
CA PHE A 101 -1.39 -0.91 -12.00
C PHE A 101 -2.63 -1.40 -12.76
N THR A 102 -2.50 -2.46 -13.57
CA THR A 102 -3.60 -3.03 -14.35
C THR A 102 -4.05 -4.33 -13.68
N MET A 103 -5.30 -4.40 -13.26
CA MET A 103 -5.92 -5.61 -12.67
C MET A 103 -7.18 -6.03 -13.43
N GLY A 104 -7.63 -7.26 -13.21
CA GLY A 104 -8.84 -7.80 -13.82
C GLY A 104 -10.09 -7.11 -13.26
N ALA A 105 -11.15 -7.01 -14.06
CA ALA A 105 -12.41 -6.39 -13.60
C ALA A 105 -13.03 -7.11 -12.38
N GLN A 106 -12.71 -8.39 -12.21
CA GLN A 106 -13.13 -9.21 -11.07
C GLN A 106 -12.55 -8.72 -9.72
N ASP A 107 -11.40 -8.05 -9.75
CA ASP A 107 -10.68 -7.59 -8.55
C ASP A 107 -11.03 -6.13 -8.18
N ALA A 108 -11.98 -5.51 -8.92
CA ALA A 108 -12.37 -4.12 -8.74
C ALA A 108 -12.93 -3.80 -7.34
N ALA A 109 -13.42 -4.82 -6.64
CA ALA A 109 -13.90 -4.70 -5.26
C ALA A 109 -12.80 -4.28 -4.28
N GLU A 110 -11.53 -4.58 -4.55
CA GLU A 110 -10.40 -4.27 -3.66
C GLU A 110 -10.08 -2.77 -3.62
N GLN A 111 -10.51 -2.03 -4.66
CA GLN A 111 -10.26 -0.60 -4.85
C GLN A 111 -8.82 -0.19 -4.48
N GLU A 112 -7.86 -0.87 -5.06
CA GLU A 112 -6.45 -0.82 -4.66
C GLU A 112 -5.78 0.53 -4.99
N TRP A 113 -5.04 1.05 -4.02
CA TRP A 113 -3.98 2.04 -4.19
C TRP A 113 -2.63 1.36 -4.01
N LYS A 114 -1.80 1.43 -5.04
CA LYS A 114 -0.51 0.73 -5.08
C LYS A 114 0.63 1.72 -5.07
N PHE A 115 1.62 1.46 -4.24
CA PHE A 115 2.94 2.06 -4.35
C PHE A 115 3.85 1.06 -5.04
N ALA A 116 4.65 1.52 -6.00
CA ALA A 116 5.54 0.68 -6.79
C ALA A 116 6.89 1.37 -6.98
N TRP A 117 7.97 0.64 -6.75
CA TRP A 117 9.33 1.11 -7.01
C TRP A 117 10.00 0.19 -8.01
N ARG A 118 10.71 0.77 -8.97
CA ARG A 118 11.55 0.02 -9.90
C ARG A 118 12.99 0.50 -9.86
N PRO A 119 13.96 -0.40 -10.08
CA PRO A 119 15.35 0.00 -10.21
C PRO A 119 15.55 0.81 -11.49
N MET A 120 16.41 1.83 -11.44
CA MET A 120 16.79 2.59 -12.65
C MET A 120 17.87 1.86 -13.49
N HIS A 121 18.43 0.77 -12.98
CA HIS A 121 19.46 -0.04 -13.63
C HIS A 121 19.08 -1.52 -13.67
N SER A 122 19.40 -2.20 -14.77
CA SER A 122 18.94 -3.57 -15.08
C SER A 122 19.49 -4.69 -14.18
N GLN A 123 20.41 -4.41 -13.26
CA GLN A 123 21.08 -5.40 -12.40
C GLN A 123 20.61 -5.43 -10.94
N ALA A 124 19.52 -4.72 -10.59
CA ALA A 124 19.03 -4.77 -9.21
C ALA A 124 18.31 -6.10 -8.91
N SER A 125 18.59 -6.68 -7.74
CA SER A 125 17.89 -7.87 -7.26
C SER A 125 16.49 -7.51 -6.73
N MET A 126 15.50 -8.29 -7.14
CA MET A 126 14.09 -8.13 -6.78
C MET A 126 13.74 -8.91 -5.50
N ASN A 127 14.50 -8.68 -4.43
CA ASN A 127 14.24 -9.33 -3.15
C ASN A 127 13.24 -8.52 -2.33
N PRO A 128 12.38 -9.16 -1.50
CA PRO A 128 11.55 -8.43 -0.55
C PRO A 128 12.39 -7.54 0.37
N VAL A 129 11.95 -6.31 0.60
CA VAL A 129 12.67 -5.32 1.42
C VAL A 129 11.80 -4.86 2.56
N VAL A 130 12.33 -4.90 3.78
CA VAL A 130 11.67 -4.31 4.94
C VAL A 130 12.09 -2.86 5.07
N ILE A 131 11.11 -1.96 5.17
CA ILE A 131 11.31 -0.53 5.43
C ILE A 131 10.68 -0.13 6.75
N ARG A 132 11.21 0.93 7.36
CA ARG A 132 10.67 1.54 8.57
C ARG A 132 10.48 3.04 8.37
N ILE A 133 9.26 3.52 8.60
CA ILE A 133 8.89 4.93 8.41
C ILE A 133 8.64 5.70 9.71
N GLY A 134 8.77 5.02 10.86
CA GLY A 134 8.44 5.56 12.17
C GLY A 134 6.96 5.36 12.53
N SER A 135 6.61 5.66 13.80
CA SER A 135 5.24 5.48 14.29
C SER A 135 4.22 6.27 13.46
N LEU A 136 3.07 5.64 13.25
CA LEU A 136 1.90 6.14 12.55
C LEU A 136 0.74 6.44 13.51
N GLU A 137 0.89 6.20 14.81
CA GLU A 137 -0.18 6.33 15.82
C GLU A 137 -0.83 7.72 15.86
N GLN A 138 -0.15 8.75 15.33
CA GLN A 138 -0.68 10.11 15.25
C GLN A 138 -1.74 10.30 14.18
N PHE A 139 -1.76 9.46 13.14
CA PHE A 139 -2.65 9.60 11.98
C PHE A 139 -3.11 8.25 11.41
N ALA A 140 -2.93 7.17 12.14
CA ALA A 140 -3.41 5.85 11.79
C ALA A 140 -3.90 5.11 13.04
N GLU A 141 -4.78 4.14 12.82
CA GLU A 141 -5.35 3.31 13.88
C GLU A 141 -5.61 1.89 13.40
N LEU A 142 -5.77 0.97 14.35
CA LEU A 142 -6.15 -0.40 14.07
C LEU A 142 -7.63 -0.61 14.37
N ARG A 143 -8.32 -1.23 13.42
CA ARG A 143 -9.73 -1.62 13.54
C ARG A 143 -9.83 -3.14 13.41
N GLY A 144 -10.59 -3.78 14.30
CA GLY A 144 -10.94 -5.19 14.15
C GLY A 144 -12.10 -5.37 13.17
N SER A 145 -12.42 -6.62 12.85
CA SER A 145 -13.63 -6.96 12.08
C SER A 145 -14.93 -6.58 12.81
N ASP A 146 -14.91 -6.53 14.14
CA ASP A 146 -16.04 -6.09 14.99
C ASP A 146 -16.32 -4.57 14.91
N TRP A 147 -15.48 -3.81 14.22
CA TRP A 147 -15.68 -2.36 14.09
C TRP A 147 -16.75 -2.04 13.05
N TYR A 148 -17.83 -1.38 13.47
CA TYR A 148 -18.88 -0.85 12.60
C TYR A 148 -18.78 0.68 12.51
N PRO A 149 -18.74 1.26 11.30
CA PRO A 149 -18.89 2.72 11.16
C PRO A 149 -20.28 3.14 11.64
N ALA A 150 -20.34 4.18 12.46
CA ALA A 150 -21.58 4.78 12.95
C ALA A 150 -22.34 5.56 11.86
#